data_AF-A0A842XWE0-F1
#
_entry.id   AF-A0A842XWE0-F1
#
_cell.length_a   1.000
_cell.length_b   1.000
_cell.length_c   1.000
_cell.angle_alpha   90.00
_cell.angle_beta   90.00
_cell.angle_gamma   90.00
#
_symmetry.space_group_name_H-M   'P 1'
#
loop_
_entity.id
_entity.type
_entity.pdbx_description
1 polymer ?
#
loop_
_entity_poly.entity_id
_entity_poly.type
_entity_poly.pdbx_seq_one_letter_code
_entity_poly.pdbx_strand_id
1 'polypeptide(L)' 'MRFHQLHASGHMNRQQITSLIKYVKPKRIFPIHTENQQLFRKISKNVQTIRYGRKYRL' A
#
# COMPACT_ATOMS: atom_id res chain seq x y z
N MET A 1 26.35 14.67 20.95
CA MET A 1 26.16 13.80 19.76
C MET A 1 24.68 13.79 19.39
N ARG A 2 24.34 13.83 18.09
CA ARG A 2 22.94 13.79 17.61
C ARG A 2 22.63 12.37 17.13
N PHE A 3 21.48 11.84 17.53
CA PHE A 3 21.04 10.53 17.06
C PHE A 3 20.63 10.62 15.59
N HIS A 4 21.17 9.71 14.77
CA HIS A 4 20.79 9.55 13.38
C HIS A 4 20.30 8.12 13.17
N GLN A 5 18.99 7.97 12.93
CA GLN A 5 18.42 6.67 12.60
C GLN A 5 18.51 6.45 11.09
N LEU A 6 19.33 5.48 10.69
CA LEU A 6 19.35 5.00 9.32
C LEU A 6 18.39 3.83 9.21
N HIS A 7 17.39 3.94 8.33
CA HIS A 7 16.41 2.90 8.09
C HIS A 7 16.60 2.34 6.68
N ALA A 8 16.94 1.06 6.61
CA ALA A 8 16.89 0.26 5.40
C ALA A 8 15.90 -0.88 5.63
N SER A 9 14.91 -1.01 4.76
CA SER A 9 13.99 -2.15 4.76
C SER A 9 13.86 -2.70 3.35
N GLY A 10 13.55 -4.00 3.24
CA GLY A 10 13.27 -4.66 1.96
C GLY A 10 11.90 -4.31 1.36
N HIS A 11 11.19 -3.32 1.92
CA HIS A 11 9.84 -2.94 1.49
C HIS A 11 9.79 -1.47 1.11
N MET A 12 8.91 -1.16 0.16
CA MET A 12 8.66 0.22 -0.20
C MET A 12 8.01 0.96 0.98
N ASN A 13 8.52 2.15 1.27
CA ASN A 13 7.89 3.04 2.23
C ASN A 13 6.62 3.68 1.64
N ARG A 14 5.89 4.42 2.48
CA ARG A 14 4.63 5.08 2.09
C ARG A 14 4.76 5.99 0.87
N GLN A 15 5.85 6.77 0.78
CA GLN A 15 6.05 7.72 -0.32
C GLN A 15 6.32 7.00 -1.64
N GLN A 16 7.11 5.93 -1.60
CA GLN A 16 7.38 5.06 -2.74
C GLN A 16 6.10 4.36 -3.23
N ILE A 17 5.32 3.76 -2.31
CA ILE A 17 4.02 3.13 -2.64
C ILE A 17 3.05 4.16 -3.27
N THR A 18 2.96 5.35 -2.69
CA THR A 18 2.09 6.41 -3.19
C THR A 18 2.49 6.85 -4.60
N SER A 19 3.80 6.99 -4.84
CA SER A 19 4.34 7.36 -6.15
C SER A 19 4.07 6.26 -7.19
N LEU A 20 4.26 4.99 -6.82
CA LEU A 20 3.95 3.85 -7.67
C LEU A 20 2.48 3.81 -8.08
N ILE A 21 1.56 3.99 -7.12
CA ILE A 21 0.11 4.02 -7.41
C ILE A 21 -0.25 5.16 -8.37
N LYS A 22 0.33 6.35 -8.17
CA LYS A 22 0.11 7.51 -9.05
C LYS A 22 0.67 7.30 -10.46
N TYR A 23 1.80 6.60 -10.57
CA TYR A 23 2.43 6.29 -11.85
C TYR A 23 1.62 5.24 -12.64
N VAL A 24 1.28 4.12 -12.00
CA VAL A 24 0.56 3.00 -12.65
C VAL A 24 -0.91 3.35 -12.94
N LYS A 25 -1.54 4.21 -12.11
CA LYS A 25 -2.97 4.57 -12.18
C LYS A 25 -3.91 3.35 -12.30
N PRO A 26 -3.86 2.40 -11.36
CA PRO A 26 -4.65 1.18 -11.44
C PRO A 26 -6.16 1.46 -11.34
N LYS A 27 -6.95 0.69 -12.11
CA LYS A 27 -8.43 0.73 -12.04
C LYS A 27 -8.97 0.23 -10.70
N ARG A 28 -8.30 -0.74 -10.07
CA ARG A 28 -8.64 -1.31 -8.76
C ARG A 28 -7.37 -1.76 -8.05
N ILE A 29 -7.27 -1.51 -6.75
CA ILE A 29 -6.12 -1.90 -5.90
C ILE A 29 -6.59 -2.91 -4.86
N PHE A 30 -5.84 -4.00 -4.69
CA PHE A 30 -6.05 -5.00 -3.66
C PHE A 30 -4.82 -5.01 -2.73
N PRO A 31 -4.86 -4.35 -1.56
CA PRO A 31 -3.74 -4.36 -0.63
C PRO A 31 -3.61 -5.75 0.00
N ILE A 32 -2.57 -6.49 -0.41
CA ILE A 32 -2.18 -7.78 0.16
C ILE A 32 -0.94 -7.61 1.06
N HIS A 33 -0.67 -8.61 1.90
CA HIS A 33 0.50 -8.63 2.79
C HIS A 33 0.59 -7.38 3.70
N THR A 34 -0.55 -6.98 4.25
CA THR A 34 -0.65 -5.89 5.23
C THR A 34 -1.83 -6.14 6.16
N GLU A 35 -1.66 -5.86 7.45
CA GLU A 35 -2.75 -5.88 8.43
C GLU A 35 -3.61 -4.60 8.34
N ASN A 36 -3.05 -3.52 7.78
CA ASN A 36 -3.63 -2.18 7.80
C ASN A 36 -4.11 -1.72 6.43
N GLN A 37 -4.79 -2.60 5.69
CA GLN A 37 -5.29 -2.33 4.33
C GLN A 37 -6.16 -1.06 4.22
N GLN A 38 -6.84 -0.64 5.29
CA GLN A 38 -7.65 0.57 5.30
C GLN A 38 -6.83 1.84 5.04
N LEU A 39 -5.54 1.85 5.39
CA LEU A 39 -4.68 3.01 5.17
C LEU A 39 -4.50 3.33 3.68
N PHE A 40 -4.59 2.34 2.79
CA PHE A 40 -4.48 2.56 1.35
C PHE A 40 -5.61 3.42 0.80
N ARG A 41 -6.78 3.46 1.46
CA ARG A 41 -7.89 4.36 1.09
C ARG A 41 -7.53 5.85 1.24
N LYS A 42 -6.55 6.19 2.07
CA LYS A 42 -6.02 7.55 2.18
C LYS A 42 -5.14 7.93 0.96
N ILE A 43 -4.69 6.94 0.19
CA ILE A 43 -3.81 7.11 -0.97
C ILE A 43 -4.61 7.09 -2.28
N SER A 44 -5.58 6.18 -2.41
CA SER A 44 -6.43 6.05 -3.60
C SER A 44 -7.86 5.66 -3.24
N LYS A 45 -8.83 6.19 -3.99
CA LYS A 45 -10.26 5.85 -3.85
C LYS A 45 -10.59 4.46 -4.39
N ASN A 46 -9.77 3.91 -5.29
CA ASN A 46 -10.05 2.66 -6.00
C ASN A 46 -9.57 1.40 -5.23
N VAL A 47 -9.55 1.47 -3.88
CA VAL A 47 -9.02 0.41 -3.03
C VAL A 47 -10.12 -0.55 -2.60
N GLN A 48 -9.97 -1.82 -2.96
CA GLN A 48 -10.79 -2.93 -2.50
C GLN A 48 -10.16 -3.56 -1.26
N THR A 49 -10.83 -3.44 -0.12
CA THR A 49 -10.44 -4.17 1.10
C THR A 49 -10.82 -5.63 0.97
N ILE A 50 -9.90 -6.52 1.33
CA ILE A 50 -10.00 -7.97 1.16
C ILE A 50 -10.16 -8.72 2.48
N ARG A 51 -10.65 -9.96 2.37
CA ARG A 51 -10.66 -10.96 3.45
C ARG A 51 -10.00 -12.24 2.96
N TYR A 52 -9.25 -12.90 3.83
CA TYR A 52 -8.62 -14.19 3.53
C TYR A 52 -9.67 -15.22 3.06
N GLY A 53 -9.33 -16.02 2.06
CA GLY A 53 -10.21 -17.04 1.49
C GLY A 53 -11.37 -16.52 0.62
N ARG A 54 -11.61 -15.20 0.55
CA ARG A 54 -12.68 -14.64 -0.29
C ARG A 54 -12.24 -14.51 -1.75
N LYS A 55 -13.09 -14.96 -2.68
CA LYS A 55 -12.91 -14.76 -4.12
C LYS A 55 -13.46 -13.38 -4.55
N TYR A 56 -12.76 -12.73 -5.47
CA TYR A 56 -13.13 -11.44 -6.04
C TYR A 56 -13.15 -11.56 -7.56
N ARG A 57 -14.12 -10.91 -8.22
CA ARG A 57 -14.21 -10.81 -9.68
C ARG A 57 -13.88 -9.39 -10.10
N LEU A 58 -13.18 -9.24 -11.23
CA LEU A 58 -12.79 -7.93 -11.76
C LEU A 58 -13.97 -7.22 -12.41
#